data_AF-A0A4P6ZI20-F1
#
_entry.id   AF-A0A4P6ZI20-F1
#
_cell.length_a   1.000
_cell.length_b   1.000
_cell.length_c   1.000
_cell.angle_alpha   90.00
_cell.angle_beta   90.00
_cell.angle_gamma   90.00
#
_symmetry.space_group_name_H-M   'P 1'
#
loop_
_entity.id
_entity.type
_entity.pdbx_description
1 polymer ?
#
loop_
_entity_poly.entity_id
_entity_poly.type
_entity_poly.pdbx_seq_one_letter_code
_entity_poly.pdbx_strand_id
1 'polypeptide(L)'
;MAELKGVLKITGKLGGLSFYEMNGKIIARTPGGFDGKKIRKEEKYVNVRNNASEFGRCSKFGGKLRRALQPFVKDLNDPQLHGRMAKMLHDLVKMDTVSAKGERTVQLGLQHAESTKILSGFMWNLTDGKRCRYDYDQRTLFFDRIPKGSTKAEVTLRSINPDEGQDSLKYVDVVFEVSLPCASFFIPEDEVFEAVHEGVLKFALIRFFDGSGILLPGKTTVELG
;
A
#
# COMPACT_ATOMS: atom_id res chain seq x y z
N MET A 1 -30.36 -22.93 9.36
CA MET A 1 -30.72 -22.95 7.92
C MET A 1 -31.79 -24.00 7.73
N ALA A 2 -32.74 -23.79 6.82
CA ALA A 2 -33.80 -24.76 6.53
C ALA A 2 -33.52 -25.46 5.19
N GLU A 3 -33.75 -26.77 5.12
CA GLU A 3 -33.67 -27.56 3.89
C GLU A 3 -35.07 -27.67 3.29
N LEU A 4 -35.23 -27.38 1.99
CA LEU A 4 -36.49 -27.57 1.29
C LEU A 4 -36.63 -29.03 0.87
N LYS A 5 -37.57 -29.75 1.50
CA LYS A 5 -37.96 -31.11 1.10
C LYS A 5 -39.19 -31.03 0.19
N GLY A 6 -39.00 -31.14 -1.12
CA GLY A 6 -40.09 -31.07 -2.10
C GLY A 6 -39.62 -31.29 -3.54
N VAL A 7 -40.58 -31.44 -4.46
CA VAL A 7 -40.33 -31.71 -5.89
C VAL A 7 -39.92 -30.43 -6.65
N LEU A 8 -40.32 -29.27 -6.13
CA LEU A 8 -40.05 -27.95 -6.70
C LEU A 8 -38.60 -27.54 -6.42
N LYS A 9 -37.79 -27.43 -7.49
CA LYS A 9 -36.44 -26.88 -7.46
C LYS A 9 -36.48 -25.40 -7.82
N ILE A 10 -36.42 -24.54 -6.81
CA ILE A 10 -36.38 -23.08 -6.97
C ILE A 10 -35.01 -22.60 -6.51
N THR A 11 -34.34 -21.79 -7.35
CA THR A 11 -33.10 -21.10 -7.01
C THR A 11 -33.31 -19.60 -7.20
N GLY A 12 -32.83 -18.77 -6.27
CA GLY A 12 -33.02 -17.32 -6.31
C GLY A 12 -33.72 -16.76 -5.07
N LYS A 13 -34.26 -15.55 -5.16
CA LYS A 13 -34.92 -14.86 -4.04
C LYS A 13 -36.44 -14.86 -4.21
N LEU A 14 -37.18 -15.32 -3.21
CA LEU A 14 -38.64 -15.30 -3.21
C LEU A 14 -39.14 -14.97 -1.80
N GLY A 15 -40.01 -13.96 -1.67
CA GLY A 15 -40.70 -13.65 -0.41
C GLY A 15 -39.77 -13.41 0.79
N GLY A 16 -38.59 -12.83 0.58
CA GLY A 16 -37.61 -12.60 1.67
C GLY A 16 -36.81 -13.84 2.07
N LEU A 17 -36.87 -14.93 1.30
CA LEU A 17 -35.99 -16.09 1.39
C LEU A 17 -35.06 -16.14 0.17
N SER A 18 -33.84 -16.63 0.36
CA SER A 18 -32.91 -17.01 -0.69
C SER A 18 -32.78 -18.53 -0.73
N PHE A 19 -32.95 -19.08 -1.93
CA PHE A 19 -32.87 -20.50 -2.23
C PHE A 19 -31.62 -20.76 -3.08
N TYR A 20 -30.78 -21.69 -2.65
CA TYR A 20 -29.59 -22.10 -3.39
C TYR A 20 -29.31 -23.58 -3.16
N GLU A 21 -28.64 -24.22 -4.11
CA GLU A 21 -28.24 -25.61 -3.98
C GLU A 21 -26.93 -25.73 -3.18
N MET A 22 -26.91 -26.63 -2.21
CA MET A 22 -25.72 -27.01 -1.45
C MET A 22 -25.76 -28.51 -1.23
N ASN A 23 -24.72 -29.22 -1.70
CA ASN A 23 -24.60 -30.68 -1.57
C ASN A 23 -25.83 -31.45 -2.12
N GLY A 24 -26.36 -31.06 -3.28
CA GLY A 24 -27.50 -31.72 -3.93
C GLY A 24 -28.87 -31.42 -3.29
N LYS A 25 -28.92 -30.51 -2.30
CA LYS A 25 -30.12 -30.13 -1.57
C LYS A 25 -30.40 -28.63 -1.76
N ILE A 26 -31.68 -28.28 -1.87
CA ILE A 26 -32.09 -26.88 -1.89
C ILE A 26 -32.14 -26.35 -0.46
N ILE A 27 -31.28 -25.37 -0.18
CA ILE A 27 -31.23 -24.66 1.10
C ILE A 27 -32.06 -23.38 0.99
N ALA A 28 -32.97 -23.20 1.93
CA ALA A 28 -33.71 -21.96 2.14
C ALA A 28 -33.11 -21.21 3.33
N ARG A 29 -32.77 -19.94 3.12
CA ARG A 29 -32.34 -19.02 4.17
C ARG A 29 -33.06 -17.70 4.06
N THR A 30 -33.41 -17.07 5.17
CA THR A 30 -33.58 -15.63 5.17
C THR A 30 -32.22 -15.01 4.80
N PRO A 31 -32.14 -14.06 3.86
CA PRO A 31 -30.91 -13.34 3.59
C PRO A 31 -30.40 -12.70 4.88
N GLY A 32 -29.41 -13.34 5.52
CA GLY A 32 -28.60 -12.69 6.53
C GLY A 32 -27.78 -11.58 5.85
N GLY A 33 -27.87 -10.38 6.40
CA GLY A 33 -27.15 -9.20 5.92
C GLY A 33 -27.36 -8.05 6.89
N PHE A 34 -26.37 -7.18 7.00
CA PHE A 34 -26.52 -5.97 7.78
C PHE A 34 -27.45 -5.01 7.05
N ASP A 35 -28.47 -4.50 7.73
CA ASP A 35 -29.33 -3.45 7.20
C ASP A 35 -28.52 -2.15 7.12
N GLY A 36 -28.28 -1.66 5.90
CA GLY A 36 -27.50 -0.45 5.67
C GLY A 36 -28.08 0.79 6.34
N LYS A 37 -29.42 0.89 6.49
CA LYS A 37 -30.05 1.98 7.26
C LYS A 37 -29.71 1.86 8.74
N LYS A 38 -29.70 0.64 9.29
CA LYS A 38 -29.30 0.39 10.68
C LYS A 38 -27.83 0.68 10.90
N ILE A 39 -26.93 0.25 10.01
CA ILE A 39 -25.50 0.58 10.11
C ILE A 39 -25.28 2.08 10.16
N ARG A 40 -26.01 2.85 9.35
CA ARG A 40 -25.86 4.32 9.30
C ARG A 40 -26.39 5.03 10.53
N LYS A 41 -27.45 4.51 11.18
CA LYS A 41 -28.20 5.24 12.22
C LYS A 41 -28.02 4.68 13.64
N GLU A 42 -27.97 3.36 13.81
CA GLU A 42 -27.99 2.77 15.15
C GLU A 42 -26.62 2.85 15.82
N GLU A 43 -26.63 3.15 17.13
CA GLU A 43 -25.41 3.36 17.94
C GLU A 43 -24.53 2.11 17.99
N LYS A 44 -25.12 0.92 18.08
CA LYS A 44 -24.37 -0.36 18.13
C LYS A 44 -23.46 -0.61 16.92
N TYR A 45 -23.66 0.09 15.80
CA TYR A 45 -22.81 0.01 14.61
C TYR A 45 -21.75 1.12 14.52
N VAL A 46 -21.54 1.92 15.57
CA VAL A 46 -20.51 2.98 15.59
C VAL A 46 -19.12 2.44 15.22
N ASN A 47 -18.72 1.31 15.79
CA ASN A 47 -17.44 0.68 15.48
C ASN A 47 -17.34 0.22 14.01
N VAL A 48 -18.45 -0.27 13.43
CA VAL A 48 -18.50 -0.66 12.02
C VAL A 48 -18.33 0.57 11.13
N ARG A 49 -19.01 1.67 11.43
CA ARG A 49 -18.88 2.94 10.70
C ARG A 49 -17.47 3.50 10.79
N ASN A 50 -16.89 3.52 11.99
CA ASN A 50 -15.54 4.03 12.21
C ASN A 50 -14.50 3.23 11.41
N ASN A 51 -14.54 1.90 11.52
CA ASN A 51 -13.64 1.03 10.76
C ASN A 51 -13.84 1.19 9.24
N ALA A 52 -15.08 1.33 8.77
CA ALA A 52 -15.37 1.52 7.35
C ALA A 52 -14.84 2.86 6.82
N SER A 53 -14.95 3.93 7.63
CA SER A 53 -14.40 5.25 7.30
C SER A 53 -12.88 5.20 7.14
N GLU A 54 -12.18 4.67 8.15
CA GLU A 54 -10.72 4.50 8.13
C GLU A 54 -10.27 3.60 6.97
N PHE A 55 -10.98 2.50 6.71
CA PHE A 55 -10.73 1.62 5.56
C PHE A 55 -10.91 2.32 4.23
N GLY A 56 -11.95 3.14 4.09
CA GLY A 56 -12.17 3.97 2.91
C GLY A 56 -11.01 4.93 2.66
N ARG A 57 -10.51 5.60 3.71
CA ARG A 57 -9.33 6.48 3.61
C ARG A 57 -8.07 5.71 3.19
N CYS A 58 -7.77 4.59 3.86
CA CYS A 58 -6.64 3.74 3.51
C CYS A 58 -6.71 3.21 2.07
N SER A 59 -7.90 2.81 1.63
CA SER A 59 -8.12 2.30 0.26
C SER A 59 -7.90 3.37 -0.80
N LYS A 60 -8.43 4.58 -0.56
CA LYS A 60 -8.25 5.72 -1.46
C LYS A 60 -6.77 6.10 -1.55
N PHE A 61 -6.09 6.21 -0.42
CA PHE A 61 -4.66 6.51 -0.40
C PHE A 61 -3.83 5.38 -1.02
N GLY A 62 -4.10 4.12 -0.72
CA GLY A 62 -3.42 2.97 -1.34
C GLY A 62 -3.59 2.92 -2.86
N GLY A 63 -4.73 3.39 -3.39
CA GLY A 63 -4.91 3.60 -4.83
C GLY A 63 -4.02 4.71 -5.40
N LYS A 64 -3.85 5.83 -4.69
CA LYS A 64 -2.91 6.90 -5.07
C LYS A 64 -1.46 6.40 -5.01
N LEU A 65 -1.07 5.79 -3.90
CA LEU A 65 0.29 5.28 -3.68
C LEU A 65 0.72 4.30 -4.78
N ARG A 66 -0.17 3.37 -5.16
CA ARG A 66 0.09 2.44 -6.27
C ARG A 66 0.23 3.14 -7.63
N ARG A 67 -0.59 4.15 -7.91
CA ARG A 67 -0.47 4.92 -9.16
C ARG A 67 0.82 5.70 -9.20
N ALA A 68 1.22 6.29 -8.08
CA ALA A 68 2.49 6.99 -7.99
C ALA A 68 3.64 6.03 -8.28
N LEU A 69 3.71 4.92 -7.54
CA LEU A 69 4.82 3.97 -7.65
C LEU A 69 4.71 3.02 -8.86
N GLN A 70 3.68 3.15 -9.71
CA GLN A 70 3.32 2.15 -10.74
C GLN A 70 4.50 1.65 -11.58
N PRO A 71 5.38 2.52 -12.13
CA PRO A 71 6.49 2.04 -12.95
C PRO A 71 7.42 1.09 -12.20
N PHE A 72 7.64 1.35 -10.91
CA PHE A 72 8.57 0.59 -10.07
C PHE A 72 7.94 -0.67 -9.50
N VAL A 73 6.69 -0.58 -9.00
CA VAL A 73 5.99 -1.74 -8.41
C VAL A 73 5.57 -2.77 -9.46
N LYS A 74 5.33 -2.34 -10.71
CA LYS A 74 5.06 -3.25 -11.82
C LYS A 74 6.27 -4.14 -12.11
N ASP A 75 7.47 -3.59 -12.03
CA ASP A 75 8.71 -4.34 -12.25
C ASP A 75 8.91 -5.43 -11.20
N LEU A 76 8.44 -5.23 -9.96
CA LEU A 76 8.56 -6.22 -8.89
C LEU A 76 7.77 -7.52 -9.16
N ASN A 77 6.77 -7.47 -10.04
CA ASN A 77 5.93 -8.61 -10.43
C ASN A 77 5.36 -9.43 -9.26
N ASP A 78 4.98 -8.75 -8.17
CA ASP A 78 4.44 -9.38 -6.97
C ASP A 78 2.91 -9.16 -6.86
N PRO A 79 2.08 -10.21 -7.09
CA PRO A 79 0.63 -10.09 -7.04
C PRO A 79 0.08 -9.82 -5.64
N GLN A 80 0.84 -10.11 -4.58
CA GLN A 80 0.45 -9.93 -3.18
C GLN A 80 0.87 -8.57 -2.61
N LEU A 81 1.71 -7.81 -3.31
CA LEU A 81 2.19 -6.50 -2.87
C LEU A 81 1.04 -5.56 -2.54
N HIS A 82 -0.04 -5.58 -3.32
CA HIS A 82 -1.21 -4.75 -3.05
C HIS A 82 -1.84 -5.02 -1.68
N GLY A 83 -2.04 -6.29 -1.33
CA GLY A 83 -2.59 -6.68 -0.03
C GLY A 83 -1.68 -6.30 1.12
N ARG A 84 -0.35 -6.44 0.93
CA ARG A 84 0.64 -6.00 1.92
C ARG A 84 0.61 -4.48 2.11
N MET A 85 0.59 -3.70 1.04
CA MET A 85 0.49 -2.23 1.12
C MET A 85 -0.79 -1.81 1.84
N ALA A 86 -1.92 -2.45 1.56
CA ALA A 86 -3.17 -2.17 2.25
C ALA A 86 -3.04 -2.43 3.76
N LYS A 87 -2.47 -3.57 4.17
CA LYS A 87 -2.21 -3.88 5.57
C LYS A 87 -1.30 -2.85 6.23
N MET A 88 -0.20 -2.48 5.58
CA MET A 88 0.72 -1.45 6.09
C MET A 88 -0.01 -0.12 6.36
N LEU A 89 -0.81 0.36 5.41
CA LEU A 89 -1.58 1.59 5.58
C LEU A 89 -2.59 1.50 6.72
N HIS A 90 -3.23 0.34 6.90
CA HIS A 90 -4.13 0.10 8.02
C HIS A 90 -3.44 0.11 9.38
N ASP A 91 -2.23 -0.43 9.45
CA ASP A 91 -1.46 -0.44 10.69
C ASP A 91 -0.94 0.97 11.00
N LEU A 92 -0.54 1.75 9.99
CA LEU A 92 -0.20 3.17 10.12
C LEU A 92 -1.38 4.02 10.60
N VAL A 93 -2.58 3.87 10.02
CA VAL A 93 -3.76 4.66 10.44
C VAL A 93 -4.12 4.43 11.91
N LYS A 94 -3.83 3.25 12.47
CA LYS A 94 -4.08 2.95 13.88
C LYS A 94 -3.10 3.66 14.81
N MET A 95 -1.95 4.10 14.31
CA MET A 95 -0.96 4.87 15.07
C MET A 95 -1.36 6.34 15.26
N ASP A 96 -2.40 6.81 14.56
CA ASP A 96 -2.97 8.13 14.82
C ASP A 96 -3.63 8.16 16.20
N THR A 97 -2.93 8.77 17.16
CA THR A 97 -3.38 8.98 18.53
C THR A 97 -4.07 10.32 18.74
N VAL A 98 -4.11 11.19 17.72
CA VAL A 98 -4.66 12.54 17.79
C VAL A 98 -6.14 12.52 17.43
N SER A 99 -6.51 11.78 16.39
CA SER A 99 -7.88 11.74 15.88
C SER A 99 -8.75 10.71 16.62
N ALA A 100 -10.04 11.03 16.75
CA ALA A 100 -11.02 10.06 17.21
C ALA A 100 -11.10 8.85 16.26
N LYS A 101 -11.44 7.68 16.80
CA LYS A 101 -11.65 6.47 15.98
C LYS A 101 -12.73 6.73 14.93
N GLY A 102 -12.48 6.38 13.68
CA GLY A 102 -13.32 6.72 12.53
C GLY A 102 -12.85 7.97 11.79
N GLU A 103 -12.07 8.83 12.43
CA GLU A 103 -11.50 10.06 11.86
C GLU A 103 -9.98 10.00 11.70
N ARG A 104 -9.34 8.90 12.09
CA ARG A 104 -7.90 8.70 11.95
C ARG A 104 -7.42 8.80 10.51
N THR A 105 -6.21 9.34 10.35
CA THR A 105 -5.54 9.50 9.04
C THR A 105 -4.18 8.82 9.02
N VAL A 106 -3.70 8.50 7.81
CA VAL A 106 -2.38 7.90 7.63
C VAL A 106 -1.30 8.96 7.94
N GLN A 107 -1.55 10.23 7.61
CA GLN A 107 -0.61 11.32 7.85
C GLN A 107 -0.28 11.47 9.33
N LEU A 108 -1.30 11.56 10.19
CA LEU A 108 -1.10 11.68 11.63
C LEU A 108 -0.53 10.39 12.23
N GLY A 109 -0.90 9.24 11.67
CA GLY A 109 -0.27 7.97 12.00
C GLY A 109 1.23 7.95 11.72
N LEU A 110 1.69 8.55 10.61
CA LEU A 110 3.11 8.62 10.24
C LEU A 110 3.94 9.45 11.23
N GLN A 111 3.34 10.39 11.96
CA GLN A 111 4.03 11.20 12.97
C GLN A 111 4.31 10.42 14.26
N HIS A 112 3.71 9.25 14.43
CA HIS A 112 3.97 8.41 15.60
C HIS A 112 5.35 7.76 15.51
N ALA A 113 6.12 7.78 16.60
CA ALA A 113 7.50 7.27 16.64
C ALA A 113 7.64 5.78 16.24
N GLU A 114 6.59 4.98 16.43
CA GLU A 114 6.62 3.56 16.05
C GLU A 114 6.33 3.30 14.57
N SER A 115 5.85 4.30 13.82
CA SER A 115 5.54 4.15 12.40
C SER A 115 6.78 3.81 11.58
N THR A 116 7.95 4.32 11.96
CA THR A 116 9.23 3.96 11.34
C THR A 116 9.51 2.45 11.38
N LYS A 117 9.09 1.73 12.43
CA LYS A 117 9.23 0.27 12.51
C LYS A 117 8.35 -0.45 11.49
N ILE A 118 7.13 0.06 11.26
CA ILE A 118 6.20 -0.47 10.26
C ILE A 118 6.77 -0.26 8.85
N LEU A 119 7.27 0.94 8.57
CA LEU A 119 7.82 1.32 7.26
C LEU A 119 9.10 0.53 6.95
N SER A 120 10.07 0.50 7.86
CA SER A 120 11.35 -0.21 7.67
C SER A 120 11.20 -1.74 7.62
N GLY A 121 10.17 -2.28 8.28
CA GLY A 121 9.79 -3.69 8.23
C GLY A 121 9.01 -4.10 6.98
N PHE A 122 8.57 -3.15 6.16
CA PHE A 122 7.79 -3.44 4.96
C PHE A 122 8.66 -4.09 3.87
N MET A 123 8.23 -5.25 3.39
CA MET A 123 8.91 -5.95 2.30
C MET A 123 8.25 -5.67 0.95
N TRP A 124 8.94 -4.86 0.14
CA TRP A 124 8.53 -4.50 -1.22
C TRP A 124 8.68 -5.67 -2.20
N ASN A 125 9.82 -6.36 -2.17
CA ASN A 125 10.14 -7.46 -3.07
C ASN A 125 10.45 -8.74 -2.28
N LEU A 126 9.54 -9.72 -2.30
CA LEU A 126 9.74 -11.00 -1.61
C LEU A 126 10.78 -11.89 -2.30
N THR A 127 10.84 -11.83 -3.62
CA THR A 127 11.70 -12.71 -4.43
C THR A 127 13.16 -12.28 -4.36
N ASP A 128 13.40 -10.97 -4.38
CA ASP A 128 14.74 -10.40 -4.49
C ASP A 128 15.24 -9.72 -3.20
N GLY A 129 14.46 -9.77 -2.12
CA GLY A 129 14.83 -9.27 -0.80
C GLY A 129 15.28 -7.80 -0.78
N LYS A 130 16.04 -7.42 0.26
CA LYS A 130 16.68 -6.09 0.35
C LYS A 130 18.01 -6.13 -0.41
N ARG A 131 18.15 -5.26 -1.41
CA ARG A 131 19.39 -5.07 -2.20
C ARG A 131 20.13 -3.80 -1.84
N CYS A 132 19.39 -2.79 -1.43
CA CYS A 132 19.89 -1.51 -1.04
C CYS A 132 19.31 -1.15 0.32
N ARG A 133 19.92 -0.15 0.96
CA ARG A 133 19.37 0.56 2.11
C ARG A 133 19.64 2.03 1.90
N TYR A 134 18.65 2.87 2.13
CA TYR A 134 18.84 4.31 2.08
C TYR A 134 18.72 4.88 3.49
N ASP A 135 19.77 5.55 3.95
CA ASP A 135 19.75 6.35 5.16
C ASP A 135 19.34 7.78 4.78
N TYR A 136 18.13 8.17 5.16
CA TYR A 136 17.57 9.47 4.81
C TYR A 136 18.26 10.61 5.58
N ASP A 137 18.72 10.36 6.81
CA ASP A 137 19.39 11.37 7.64
C ASP A 137 20.82 11.62 7.13
N GLN A 138 21.53 10.55 6.78
CA GLN A 138 22.89 10.62 6.22
C GLN A 138 22.92 10.83 4.71
N ARG A 139 21.75 10.84 4.06
CA ARG A 139 21.58 10.90 2.59
C ARG A 139 22.48 9.93 1.84
N THR A 140 22.65 8.73 2.38
CA THR A 140 23.58 7.74 1.85
C THR A 140 22.84 6.48 1.43
N LEU A 141 22.94 6.16 0.15
CA LEU A 141 22.45 4.91 -0.42
C LEU A 141 23.56 3.86 -0.32
N PHE A 142 23.27 2.73 0.30
CA PHE A 142 24.15 1.57 0.38
C PHE A 142 23.66 0.47 -0.57
N PHE A 143 24.59 -0.12 -1.31
CA PHE A 143 24.32 -1.23 -2.23
C PHE A 143 24.81 -2.54 -1.60
N ASP A 144 23.99 -3.15 -0.74
CA ASP A 144 24.33 -4.40 -0.08
C ASP A 144 24.46 -5.56 -1.09
N ARG A 145 23.66 -5.55 -2.16
CA ARG A 145 23.71 -6.56 -3.23
C ARG A 145 23.33 -6.00 -4.60
N ILE A 146 24.35 -5.80 -5.43
CA ILE A 146 24.19 -5.37 -6.83
C ILE A 146 23.78 -6.58 -7.71
N PRO A 147 22.76 -6.45 -8.58
CA PRO A 147 22.43 -7.50 -9.54
C PRO A 147 23.60 -7.78 -10.51
N LYS A 148 23.76 -9.04 -10.91
CA LYS A 148 24.79 -9.42 -11.88
C LYS A 148 24.55 -8.70 -13.22
N GLY A 149 25.62 -8.13 -13.78
CA GLY A 149 25.57 -7.42 -15.06
C GLY A 149 25.18 -5.95 -14.95
N SER A 150 24.86 -5.43 -13.75
CA SER A 150 24.59 -4.01 -13.56
C SER A 150 25.86 -3.19 -13.68
N THR A 151 25.83 -2.18 -14.54
CA THR A 151 26.90 -1.15 -14.67
C THR A 151 26.42 0.22 -14.21
N LYS A 152 25.10 0.37 -14.01
CA LYS A 152 24.46 1.63 -13.67
C LYS A 152 23.22 1.41 -12.80
N ALA A 153 22.96 2.34 -11.89
CA ALA A 153 21.68 2.47 -11.22
C ALA A 153 21.10 3.88 -11.40
N GLU A 154 19.79 3.98 -11.59
CA GLU A 154 19.07 5.24 -11.39
C GLU A 154 18.37 5.22 -10.05
N VAL A 155 18.55 6.30 -9.29
CA VAL A 155 17.91 6.52 -7.99
C VAL A 155 16.91 7.65 -8.16
N THR A 156 15.62 7.34 -8.03
CA THR A 156 14.56 8.34 -8.01
C THR A 156 14.11 8.57 -6.57
N LEU A 157 14.37 9.76 -6.03
CA LEU A 157 13.78 10.21 -4.78
C LEU A 157 12.36 10.73 -5.04
N ARG A 158 11.39 10.25 -4.28
CA ARG A 158 9.98 10.59 -4.45
C ARG A 158 9.27 10.85 -3.13
N SER A 159 8.53 11.95 -3.03
CA SER A 159 7.66 12.25 -1.89
C SER A 159 6.18 12.15 -2.25
N ILE A 160 5.34 11.60 -1.36
CA ILE A 160 3.90 11.40 -1.59
C ILE A 160 3.09 11.80 -0.35
N ASN A 161 2.25 12.82 -0.48
CA ASN A 161 1.39 13.29 0.60
C ASN A 161 0.12 12.41 0.74
N PRO A 162 -0.20 11.87 1.95
CA PRO A 162 -1.39 11.07 2.17
C PRO A 162 -2.73 11.80 1.99
N ASP A 163 -2.80 13.09 2.34
CA ASP A 163 -4.06 13.81 2.58
C ASP A 163 -4.36 14.94 1.57
N GLU A 164 -3.54 15.14 0.52
CA GLU A 164 -3.92 16.08 -0.55
C GLU A 164 -5.25 15.67 -1.18
N GLY A 165 -6.11 16.65 -1.48
CA GLY A 165 -7.51 16.49 -1.92
C GLY A 165 -7.73 15.62 -3.18
N GLN A 166 -9.00 15.53 -3.60
CA GLN A 166 -9.40 14.74 -4.78
C GLN A 166 -8.77 15.29 -6.06
N ASP A 167 -7.79 14.55 -6.60
CA ASP A 167 -7.72 14.04 -7.99
C ASP A 167 -6.38 14.20 -8.70
N SER A 168 -5.49 15.10 -8.25
CA SER A 168 -4.14 15.16 -8.81
C SER A 168 -3.14 14.36 -7.98
N LEU A 169 -2.36 13.53 -8.65
CA LEU A 169 -1.25 12.81 -8.06
C LEU A 169 -0.05 13.77 -8.07
N LYS A 170 0.26 14.43 -6.96
CA LYS A 170 1.47 15.24 -6.86
C LYS A 170 2.54 14.45 -6.13
N TYR A 171 3.66 14.31 -6.81
CA TYR A 171 4.90 13.83 -6.24
C TYR A 171 6.03 14.59 -6.90
N VAL A 172 7.08 14.83 -6.15
CA VAL A 172 8.32 15.42 -6.66
C VAL A 172 9.26 14.27 -6.94
N ASP A 173 9.88 14.26 -8.12
CA ASP A 173 10.94 13.32 -8.48
C ASP A 173 12.27 14.06 -8.61
N VAL A 174 13.30 13.49 -8.00
CA VAL A 174 14.70 13.85 -8.25
C VAL A 174 15.43 12.59 -8.67
N VAL A 175 16.12 12.61 -9.81
CA VAL A 175 16.77 11.43 -10.39
C VAL A 175 18.27 11.60 -10.39
N PHE A 176 18.97 10.62 -9.84
CA PHE A 176 20.43 10.55 -9.81
C PHE A 176 20.90 9.29 -10.54
N GLU A 177 21.93 9.45 -11.37
CA GLU A 177 22.61 8.31 -12.00
C GLU A 177 23.85 7.92 -11.19
N VAL A 178 24.00 6.62 -10.94
CA VAL A 178 25.11 6.04 -10.18
C VAL A 178 25.84 5.02 -11.05
N SER A 179 27.15 5.20 -11.21
CA SER A 179 28.02 4.22 -11.85
C SER A 179 28.31 3.04 -10.91
N LEU A 180 28.18 1.81 -11.40
CA LEU A 180 28.38 0.58 -10.63
C LEU A 180 29.59 -0.21 -11.16
N PRO A 181 30.27 -1.01 -10.30
CA PRO A 181 29.94 -1.27 -8.90
C PRO A 181 30.43 -0.17 -7.95
N CYS A 182 29.59 0.20 -6.97
CA CYS A 182 29.98 1.02 -5.83
C CYS A 182 29.31 0.50 -4.55
N ALA A 183 29.97 0.61 -3.40
CA ALA A 183 29.40 0.17 -2.13
C ALA A 183 28.33 1.13 -1.61
N SER A 184 28.51 2.43 -1.85
CA SER A 184 27.57 3.47 -1.45
C SER A 184 27.62 4.67 -2.39
N PHE A 185 26.57 5.47 -2.36
CA PHE A 185 26.45 6.73 -3.10
C PHE A 185 25.82 7.79 -2.19
N PHE A 186 26.49 8.94 -2.07
CA PHE A 186 25.97 10.08 -1.33
C PHE A 186 25.03 10.87 -2.24
N ILE A 187 23.79 11.06 -1.82
CA ILE A 187 22.79 11.81 -2.58
C ILE A 187 23.00 13.31 -2.31
N PRO A 188 23.28 14.12 -3.34
CA PRO A 188 23.38 15.56 -3.20
C PRO A 188 22.11 16.18 -2.63
N GLU A 189 22.27 17.29 -1.92
CA GLU A 189 21.15 18.06 -1.39
C GLU A 189 20.24 18.56 -2.51
N ASP A 190 18.94 18.38 -2.35
CA ASP A 190 17.92 18.89 -3.26
C ASP A 190 16.86 19.65 -2.46
N GLU A 191 16.75 20.95 -2.71
CA GLU A 191 15.84 21.84 -1.98
C GLU A 191 14.38 21.39 -2.07
N VAL A 192 13.98 20.73 -3.17
CA VAL A 192 12.59 20.33 -3.41
C VAL A 192 12.23 19.09 -2.59
N PHE A 193 13.17 18.15 -2.44
CA PHE A 193 12.97 16.96 -1.61
C PHE A 193 13.11 17.23 -0.11
N GLU A 194 14.00 18.15 0.28
CA GLU A 194 14.21 18.52 1.68
C GLU A 194 13.10 19.42 2.24
N ALA A 195 12.45 20.24 1.40
CA ALA A 195 11.29 21.03 1.80
C ALA A 195 10.05 20.18 2.18
N VAL A 196 10.11 18.86 2.00
CA VAL A 196 9.02 17.94 2.32
C VAL A 196 8.92 17.73 3.84
N HIS A 197 7.87 18.32 4.42
CA HIS A 197 7.52 18.30 5.84
C HIS A 197 7.10 16.91 6.41
N GLU A 198 6.93 16.85 7.74
CA GLU A 198 6.42 15.68 8.46
C GLU A 198 5.06 15.17 7.96
N GLY A 199 4.86 13.86 8.00
CA GLY A 199 3.61 13.21 7.57
C GLY A 199 3.53 12.91 6.06
N VAL A 200 4.64 13.07 5.33
CA VAL A 200 4.77 12.69 3.92
C VAL A 200 5.60 11.41 3.80
N LEU A 201 5.19 10.48 2.93
CA LEU A 201 6.01 9.30 2.65
C LEU A 201 7.14 9.67 1.71
N LYS A 202 8.38 9.31 2.08
CA LYS A 202 9.57 9.52 1.24
C LYS A 202 10.03 8.17 0.70
N PHE A 203 10.38 8.12 -0.58
CA PHE A 203 10.81 6.92 -1.28
C PHE A 203 12.16 7.15 -1.94
N ALA A 204 13.04 6.17 -1.86
CA ALA A 204 14.16 6.01 -2.79
C ALA A 204 13.86 4.79 -3.68
N LEU A 205 13.74 5.04 -4.98
CA LEU A 205 13.33 4.05 -5.96
C LEU A 205 14.53 3.77 -6.87
N ILE A 206 15.10 2.57 -6.77
CA ILE A 206 16.36 2.23 -7.43
C ILE A 206 16.09 1.24 -8.55
N ARG A 207 16.51 1.56 -9.77
CA ARG A 207 16.49 0.64 -10.92
C ARG A 207 17.90 0.37 -11.41
N PHE A 208 18.18 -0.86 -11.79
CA PHE A 208 19.50 -1.28 -12.26
C PHE A 208 19.51 -1.48 -13.78
N PHE A 209 20.61 -1.09 -14.43
CA PHE A 209 20.80 -1.14 -15.87
C PHE A 209 22.09 -1.87 -16.23
N ASP A 210 22.10 -2.52 -17.38
CA ASP A 210 23.30 -3.17 -17.93
C ASP A 210 24.23 -2.22 -18.68
N GLY A 211 25.35 -2.76 -19.19
CA GLY A 211 26.36 -2.01 -19.96
C GLY A 211 25.86 -1.38 -21.25
N SER A 212 24.69 -1.78 -21.75
CA SER A 212 24.03 -1.20 -22.92
C SER A 212 22.96 -0.18 -22.54
N GLY A 213 22.77 0.10 -21.25
CA GLY A 213 21.75 1.02 -20.74
C GLY A 213 20.35 0.42 -20.71
N ILE A 214 20.21 -0.91 -20.80
CA ILE A 214 18.91 -1.59 -20.76
C ILE A 214 18.55 -1.88 -19.31
N LEU A 215 17.29 -1.56 -18.93
CA LEU A 215 16.74 -1.84 -17.61
C LEU A 215 16.75 -3.34 -17.34
N LEU A 216 17.30 -3.75 -16.21
CA LEU A 216 17.27 -5.14 -15.76
C LEU A 216 15.89 -5.44 -15.13
N PRO A 217 15.04 -6.26 -15.76
CA PRO A 217 13.66 -6.46 -15.32
C PRO A 217 13.62 -7.15 -13.95
N GLY A 218 12.72 -6.68 -13.08
CA GLY A 218 12.59 -7.18 -11.71
C GLY A 218 13.74 -6.83 -10.79
N LYS A 219 14.76 -6.10 -11.27
CA LYS A 219 15.85 -5.56 -10.46
C LYS A 219 15.53 -4.12 -10.11
N THR A 220 14.46 -3.98 -9.33
CA THR A 220 14.01 -2.70 -8.77
C THR A 220 13.99 -2.83 -7.25
N THR A 221 14.49 -1.80 -6.57
CA THR A 221 14.47 -1.69 -5.11
C THR A 221 13.64 -0.47 -4.72
N VAL A 222 12.87 -0.61 -3.65
CA VAL A 222 12.04 0.47 -3.10
C VAL A 222 12.41 0.56 -1.63
N GLU A 223 13.03 1.67 -1.25
CA GLU A 223 13.28 2.03 0.13
C GLU A 223 12.29 3.11 0.54
N LEU A 224 11.75 2.97 1.74
CA LEU A 224 10.74 3.86 2.30
C LEU A 224 11.30 4.49 3.59
N GLY A 225 11.21 5.82 3.67
CA GLY A 225 11.61 6.65 4.79
C GLY A 225 10.44 7.40 5.39
#